data_AF-A0A536YW47-F1
#
_entry.id   AF-A0A536YW47-F1
#
_cell.length_a   1.000
_cell.length_b   1.000
_cell.length_c   1.000
_cell.angle_alpha   90.00
_cell.angle_beta   90.00
_cell.angle_gamma   90.00
#
_symmetry.space_group_name_H-M   'P 1'
#
loop_
_entity.id
_entity.type
_entity.pdbx_description
1 polymer ?
#
loop_
_entity_poly.entity_id
_entity_poly.type
_entity_poly.pdbx_seq_one_letter_code
_entity_poly.pdbx_strand_id
1 'polypeptide(L)'
;DWCEFKSEDDGETVLARLAWRAPQRRRLLFSHRDGSTAFVHTPESLAEAFRSGRASLAIESVPLFERAMTSLVARRSQLAEAGAATAA
;
A
#
# COMPACT_ATOMS: atom_id res chain seq x y z
N ASP A 1 6.51 5.87 7.63
CA ASP A 1 6.24 4.84 6.61
C ASP A 1 4.84 4.28 6.77
N TRP A 2 4.17 4.04 5.65
CA TRP A 2 2.84 3.43 5.60
C TRP A 2 2.96 1.94 5.33
N CYS A 3 2.17 1.13 6.02
CA CYS A 3 2.14 -0.32 5.85
C CYS A 3 0.69 -0.79 5.78
N GLU A 4 0.47 -1.79 4.94
CA GLU A 4 -0.76 -2.58 4.91
C GLU A 4 -0.57 -3.81 5.80
N PHE A 5 -1.55 -4.08 6.67
CA PHE A 5 -1.59 -5.23 7.55
C PHE A 5 -2.84 -6.05 7.25
N LYS A 6 -2.69 -7.37 7.09
CA LYS A 6 -3.82 -8.27 6.85
C LYS A 6 -4.29 -8.86 8.18
N SER A 7 -5.59 -8.75 8.45
CA SER A 7 -6.26 -9.41 9.56
C SER A 7 -6.28 -10.92 9.32
N GLU A 8 -6.02 -11.71 10.37
CA GLU A 8 -6.06 -13.18 10.30
C GLU A 8 -7.50 -13.70 10.30
N ASP A 9 -8.44 -12.96 10.88
CA ASP A 9 -9.82 -13.42 11.08
C ASP A 9 -10.72 -13.17 9.87
N ASP A 10 -10.70 -11.94 9.33
CA ASP A 10 -11.65 -11.50 8.30
C ASP A 10 -11.00 -11.24 6.93
N GLY A 11 -9.68 -11.39 6.82
CA GLY A 11 -8.93 -11.07 5.59
C GLY A 11 -8.90 -9.58 5.25
N GLU A 12 -9.48 -8.72 6.09
CA GLU A 12 -9.44 -7.26 5.91
C GLU A 12 -8.00 -6.75 5.93
N THR A 13 -7.71 -5.79 5.05
CA THR A 13 -6.41 -5.13 4.99
C THR A 13 -6.52 -3.72 5.58
N VAL A 14 -5.71 -3.47 6.59
CA VAL A 14 -5.64 -2.25 7.35
C VAL A 14 -4.43 -1.44 6.89
N LEU A 15 -4.67 -0.20 6.45
CA LEU A 15 -3.61 0.75 6.13
C LEU A 15 -3.25 1.58 7.37
N ALA A 16 -2.03 1.40 7.87
CA ALA A 16 -1.55 2.07 9.08
C ALA A 16 -0.19 2.74 8.87
N ARG A 17 0.00 3.88 9.55
CA ARG A 17 1.26 4.63 9.54
C ARG A 17 2.06 4.31 10.78
N LEU A 18 3.38 4.12 10.63
CA LEU A 18 4.29 4.14 11.77
C LEU A 18 4.28 5.55 12.39
N ALA A 19 3.64 5.67 13.55
CA ALA A 19 3.45 6.93 14.26
C ALA A 19 4.60 7.22 15.23
N TRP A 20 5.13 6.17 15.90
CA TRP A 20 6.18 6.34 16.90
C TRP A 20 7.08 5.12 17.02
N ARG A 21 8.35 5.37 17.36
CA ARG A 21 9.37 4.35 17.66
C ARG A 21 9.84 4.56 19.10
N ALA A 22 9.61 3.58 19.97
CA ALA A 22 9.97 3.67 21.37
C ALA A 22 11.51 3.59 21.53
N PRO A 23 12.17 4.59 22.15
CA PRO A 23 13.64 4.65 22.21
C PRO A 23 14.27 3.51 23.02
N GLN A 24 13.64 3.10 24.13
CA GLN A 24 14.24 2.17 25.09
C GLN A 24 13.75 0.72 24.96
N ARG A 25 12.52 0.52 24.48
CA ARG A 25 11.85 -0.79 24.54
C ARG A 25 11.64 -1.45 23.18
N ARG A 26 12.29 -0.93 22.12
CA ARG A 26 12.19 -1.45 20.74
C ARG A 26 10.73 -1.79 20.37
N ARG A 27 9.82 -0.83 20.54
CA ARG A 27 8.41 -0.97 20.13
C ARG A 27 8.08 0.02 19.02
N LEU A 28 7.17 -0.38 18.14
CA LEU A 28 6.74 0.37 16.97
C LEU A 28 5.23 0.55 17.07
N LEU A 29 4.78 1.80 17.19
CA LEU A 29 3.36 2.15 17.27
C LEU A 29 2.85 2.49 15.86
N PHE A 30 1.82 1.77 15.44
CA PHE A 30 1.12 2.00 14.19
C PHE A 30 -0.26 2.58 14.47
N SER A 31 -0.65 3.60 13.70
CA SER A 31 -1.96 4.22 13.77
C SER A 31 -2.71 4.03 12.46
N HIS A 32 -4.00 3.68 12.53
CA HIS A 32 -4.86 3.56 11.35
C HIS A 32 -4.94 4.87 10.56
N ARG A 33 -5.24 4.79 9.26
CA ARG A 33 -5.37 5.98 8.40
C ARG A 33 -6.43 6.98 8.90
N ASP A 34 -7.52 6.48 9.46
CA ASP A 34 -8.63 7.30 10.00
C ASP A 34 -8.42 7.74 11.46
N GLY A 35 -7.35 7.30 12.12
CA GLY A 35 -7.06 7.60 13.52
C GLY A 35 -7.95 6.87 14.54
N SER A 36 -8.79 5.93 14.11
CA SER A 36 -9.71 5.19 14.99
C SER A 36 -8.98 4.25 15.96
N THR A 37 -7.91 3.62 15.49
CA THR A 37 -7.23 2.54 16.22
C THR A 37 -5.72 2.67 16.09
N ALA A 38 -5.01 2.27 17.15
CA ALA A 38 -3.56 2.13 17.13
C ALA A 38 -3.16 0.78 17.74
N PHE A 39 -2.10 0.20 17.19
CA PHE A 39 -1.57 -1.09 17.63
C PHE A 39 -0.04 -1.08 17.62
N VAL A 40 0.55 -2.04 18.33
CA VAL A 40 1.99 -2.06 18.59
C VAL A 40 2.61 -3.34 18.04
N HIS A 41 3.73 -3.19 17.34
CA HIS A 41 4.62 -4.28 16.97
C HIS A 41 5.97 -4.17 17.67
N THR A 42 6.63 -5.31 17.89
CA THR A 42 8.09 -5.34 18.07
C THR A 42 8.75 -5.43 16.70
N PRO A 43 10.03 -5.05 16.54
CA PRO A 43 10.77 -5.27 15.30
C PRO A 43 10.71 -6.72 14.83
N GLU A 44 10.79 -7.66 15.78
CA GLU A 44 10.76 -9.09 15.49
C GLU A 44 9.40 -9.52 14.96
N SER A 45 8.29 -9.09 15.59
CA SER A 45 6.94 -9.44 15.13
C SER A 45 6.58 -8.75 13.82
N LEU A 46 7.04 -7.52 13.61
CA LEU A 46 6.87 -6.81 12.34
C LEU A 46 7.65 -7.49 11.21
N ALA A 47 8.90 -7.89 11.46
CA ALA A 47 9.71 -8.60 10.48
C ALA A 47 9.08 -9.94 10.11
N GLU A 48 8.50 -10.65 11.08
CA GLU A 48 7.75 -11.87 10.81
C GLU A 48 6.50 -11.61 9.96
N ALA A 49 5.72 -10.57 10.29
CA ALA A 49 4.55 -10.19 9.49
C ALA A 49 4.92 -9.89 8.04
N PHE A 50 6.06 -9.22 7.78
CA PHE A 50 6.57 -9.00 6.43
C PHE A 50 6.95 -10.31 5.73
N ARG A 51 7.71 -11.18 6.40
CA ARG A 51 8.13 -12.48 5.82
C ARG A 51 6.94 -13.38 5.50
N SER A 52 5.92 -13.38 6.35
CA SER A 52 4.73 -14.20 6.16
C SER A 52 3.70 -13.57 5.21
N GLY A 53 3.98 -12.39 4.62
CA GLY A 53 3.04 -11.68 3.75
C GLY A 53 1.79 -11.12 4.46
N ARG A 54 1.80 -11.06 5.79
CA ARG A 54 0.75 -10.44 6.63
C ARG A 54 0.93 -8.93 6.77
N ALA A 55 2.12 -8.42 6.46
CA ALA A 55 2.37 -7.00 6.31
C ALA A 55 3.05 -6.72 4.96
N SER A 56 2.72 -5.59 4.35
CA SER A 56 3.38 -5.07 3.15
C SER A 56 3.63 -3.58 3.30
N LEU A 57 4.69 -3.09 2.67
CA LEU A 57 5.02 -1.68 2.68
C LEU A 57 4.12 -0.97 1.66
N ALA A 58 3.30 -0.03 2.12
CA ALA A 58 2.41 0.76 1.28
C ALA A 58 3.20 1.92 0.65
N ILE A 59 4.18 1.56 -0.18
CA ILE A 59 4.87 2.51 -1.04
C ILE A 59 4.32 2.31 -2.45
N GLU A 60 3.57 3.29 -2.94
CA GLU A 60 3.50 3.47 -4.38
C GLU A 60 4.83 4.09 -4.82
N SER A 61 5.69 3.29 -5.44
CA SER A 61 7.00 3.74 -5.94
C SER A 61 6.89 4.62 -7.19
N VAL A 62 5.68 4.91 -7.65
CA VAL A 62 5.38 5.79 -8.78
C VAL A 62 4.45 6.88 -8.27
N PRO A 63 4.75 8.17 -8.48
CA PRO A 63 3.80 9.23 -8.18
C PRO A 63 2.46 8.88 -8.82
N LEU A 64 1.37 8.89 -8.02
CA LEU A 64 0.01 8.61 -8.49
C LEU A 64 -0.33 9.28 -9.82
N PHE A 65 0.19 10.50 -9.98
CA PHE A 65 0.10 11.30 -11.20
C PHE A 65 0.73 10.62 -12.43
N GLU A 66 1.98 10.17 -12.35
CA GLU A 66 2.69 9.49 -13.46
C GLU A 66 1.95 8.22 -13.90
N ARG A 67 1.40 7.46 -12.94
CA ARG A 67 0.59 6.26 -13.23
C ARG A 67 -0.71 6.62 -13.95
N ALA A 68 -1.40 7.67 -13.49
CA ALA A 68 -2.63 8.13 -14.12
C ALA A 68 -2.37 8.65 -15.55
N MET A 69 -1.29 9.41 -15.75
CA MET A 69 -0.89 9.94 -17.06
C MET A 69 -0.52 8.82 -18.03
N THR A 70 0.28 7.85 -17.60
CA THR A 70 0.64 6.68 -18.41
C THR A 70 -0.62 5.91 -18.85
N SER A 71 -1.56 5.72 -17.93
CA SER A 71 -2.82 5.01 -18.22
C SER A 71 -3.71 5.78 -19.20
N LEU A 72 -3.77 7.10 -19.08
CA LEU A 72 -4.53 7.97 -19.99
C LEU A 72 -3.96 7.93 -21.40
N VAL A 73 -2.63 8.04 -21.55
CA VAL A 73 -1.95 8.00 -22.84
C VAL A 73 -2.14 6.64 -23.50
N ALA A 74 -1.94 5.54 -22.77
CA ALA A 74 -2.14 4.18 -23.28
C ALA A 74 -3.57 3.97 -23.79
N ARG A 75 -4.58 4.43 -23.04
CA ARG A 75 -6.00 4.33 -23.44
C ARG A 75 -6.29 5.11 -24.73
N ARG A 76 -5.67 6.29 -24.89
CA ARG A 76 -5.87 7.12 -26.09
C ARG A 76 -5.26 6.49 -27.34
N SER A 77 -4.09 5.87 -27.22
CA SER A 77 -3.46 5.14 -28.34
C SER A 77 -4.29 3.94 -28.79
N GLN A 78 -4.83 3.16 -27.85
CA GLN A 78 -5.71 2.02 -28.15
C GLN A 78 -6.98 2.43 -28.91
N LEU A 79 -7.59 3.57 -28.55
CA LEU A 79 -8.74 4.11 -29.26
C LEU A 79 -8.40 4.56 -30.68
N ALA A 80 -7.20 5.10 -30.90
CA ALA A 80 -6.74 5.49 -32.23
C ALA A 80 -6.50 4.28 -33.14
N GLU A 81 -5.91 3.20 -32.59
CA GLU A 81 -5.68 1.94 -33.31
C GLU A 81 -7.01 1.22 -33.65
N ALA A 82 -7.97 1.19 -32.71
CA ALA A 82 -9.28 0.58 -32.93
C ALA A 82 -10.12 1.31 -34.00
N GLY A 83 -9.98 2.63 -34.10
CA GLY A 83 -10.63 3.43 -35.14
C GLY A 83 -10.00 3.22 -36.52
N ALA A 84 -8.70 2.93 -36.59
CA ALA A 84 -8.03 2.61 -37.85
C ALA A 84 -8.39 1.21 -38.37
N ALA A 85 -8.61 0.24 -37.46
CA ALA A 85 -8.97 -1.14 -37.82
C ALA A 85 -10.42 -1.30 -38.28
N THR A 86 -11.33 -0.39 -37.90
CA THR A 86 -12.73 -0.41 -38.36
C THR A 86 -12.95 0.36 -39.67
N ALA A 87 -11.96 1.14 -40.12
CA ALA A 87 -12.00 1.91 -41.36
C ALA A 87 -11.29 1.21 -42.55
N ALA A 88 -10.69 0.04 -42.33
CA ALA A 88 -10.04 -0.80 -43.35
C ALA A 88 -10.90 -2.03 -43.67
#